data_AF-A0A537HD84-F1
#
_entry.id   AF-A0A537HD84-F1
#
_cell.length_a   1.000
_cell.length_b   1.000
_cell.length_c   1.000
_cell.angle_alpha   90.00
_cell.angle_beta   90.00
_cell.angle_gamma   90.00
#
_symmetry.space_group_name_H-M   'P 1'
#
loop_
_entity.id
_entity.type
_entity.pdbx_description
1 polymer ?
#
loop_
_entity_poly.entity_id
_entity_poly.type
_entity_poly.pdbx_seq_one_letter_code
_entity_poly.pdbx_strand_id
1 'polypeptide(L)'
;MIRVHARLSSGRRLDKLQDDVLGAMDEALQTANPASIIRRHVRLDHDTLRVDKLSFPLKRDQRLFVFGAGKASGYMAEEIERILGERIDDGFVIIPDYLRPRPRGHRTCDW
;
A
#
# COMPACT_ATOMS: atom_id res chain seq x y z
N MET A 1 -5.11 -29.47 -7.87
CA MET A 1 -5.49 -28.33 -8.75
C MET A 1 -7.00 -28.29 -8.80
N ILE A 2 -7.64 -27.43 -8.00
CA ILE A 2 -9.11 -27.42 -7.89
C ILE A 2 -9.64 -26.60 -9.06
N ARG A 3 -10.28 -27.27 -10.04
CA ARG A 3 -11.09 -26.62 -11.07
C ARG A 3 -12.53 -26.51 -10.57
N VAL A 4 -12.93 -25.33 -10.13
CA VAL A 4 -14.33 -25.03 -9.84
C VAL A 4 -15.06 -24.86 -11.17
N HIS A 5 -15.86 -25.86 -11.56
CA HIS A 5 -16.82 -25.72 -12.66
C HIS A 5 -18.15 -25.23 -12.08
N ALA A 6 -18.37 -23.92 -12.07
CA ALA A 6 -19.71 -23.39 -11.91
C ALA A 6 -20.40 -23.44 -13.28
N ARG A 7 -21.21 -24.48 -13.52
CA ARG A 7 -22.06 -24.56 -14.72
C ARG A 7 -23.34 -23.79 -14.40
N LEU A 8 -23.38 -22.51 -14.73
CA LEU A 8 -24.60 -21.70 -14.63
C LEU A 8 -25.28 -21.65 -16.01
N SER A 9 -26.48 -22.20 -16.07
CA SER A 9 -27.32 -22.23 -17.26
C SER A 9 -27.95 -20.85 -17.53
N SER A 10 -27.55 -20.25 -18.66
CA SER A 10 -28.34 -19.39 -19.55
C SER A 10 -29.00 -18.10 -19.01
N GLY A 11 -28.42 -16.94 -19.37
CA GLY A 11 -29.12 -15.67 -19.57
C GLY A 11 -28.21 -14.45 -19.46
N ARG A 12 -28.16 -13.56 -20.48
CA ARG A 12 -27.35 -12.30 -20.53
C ARG A 12 -27.38 -11.43 -19.26
N ARG A 13 -28.42 -11.59 -18.42
CA ARG A 13 -28.62 -10.84 -17.18
C ARG A 13 -27.81 -11.40 -16.00
N LEU A 14 -27.49 -12.69 -16.01
CA LEU A 14 -26.60 -13.33 -15.02
C LEU A 14 -25.14 -12.97 -15.30
N ASP A 15 -24.75 -12.89 -16.57
CA ASP A 15 -23.40 -12.45 -16.97
C ASP A 15 -23.14 -11.01 -16.50
N LYS A 16 -24.11 -10.11 -16.70
CA LYS A 16 -24.01 -8.73 -16.20
C LYS A 16 -23.92 -8.64 -14.68
N LEU A 17 -24.72 -9.42 -13.95
CA LEU A 17 -24.64 -9.43 -12.47
C LEU A 17 -23.28 -9.94 -12.00
N GLN A 18 -22.74 -10.96 -12.66
CA GLN A 18 -21.41 -11.48 -12.37
C GLN A 18 -20.34 -10.41 -12.63
N ASP A 19 -20.41 -9.71 -13.77
CA ASP A 19 -19.49 -8.62 -14.12
C ASP A 19 -19.59 -7.46 -13.12
N ASP A 20 -20.79 -7.06 -12.73
CA ASP A 20 -21.02 -5.99 -11.75
C ASP A 20 -20.40 -6.37 -10.37
N VAL A 21 -20.57 -7.62 -9.94
CA VAL A 21 -19.98 -8.11 -8.68
C VAL A 21 -18.46 -8.16 -8.75
N LEU A 22 -17.89 -8.68 -9.84
CA LEU A 22 -16.44 -8.74 -10.02
C LEU A 22 -15.84 -7.33 -10.09
N GLY A 23 -16.50 -6.41 -10.79
CA GLY A 23 -16.10 -5.01 -10.86
C GLY A 23 -16.08 -4.33 -9.48
N ALA A 24 -17.14 -4.51 -8.69
CA ALA A 24 -17.20 -3.97 -7.33
C ALA A 24 -16.13 -4.58 -6.41
N MET A 25 -15.85 -5.88 -6.54
CA MET A 25 -14.80 -6.54 -5.77
C MET A 25 -13.40 -6.03 -6.14
N ASP A 26 -13.12 -5.87 -7.44
CA ASP A 26 -11.85 -5.31 -7.90
C ASP A 26 -11.67 -3.87 -7.42
N GLU A 27 -12.70 -3.03 -7.51
CA GLU A 27 -12.64 -1.66 -7.00
C GLU A 27 -12.40 -1.61 -5.48
N ALA A 28 -13.04 -2.50 -4.73
CA ALA A 28 -12.82 -2.63 -3.29
C ALA A 28 -11.38 -3.02 -2.96
N LEU A 29 -10.80 -3.98 -3.70
CA LEU A 29 -9.41 -4.41 -3.52
C LEU A 29 -8.41 -3.32 -3.91
N GLN A 30 -8.67 -2.59 -5.00
CA GLN A 30 -7.82 -1.47 -5.43
C GLN A 30 -7.88 -0.31 -4.43
N THR A 31 -9.05 -0.02 -3.88
CA THR A 31 -9.21 1.02 -2.85
C THR A 31 -8.55 0.62 -1.53
N ALA A 32 -8.57 -0.67 -1.18
CA ALA A 32 -7.89 -1.22 -0.01
C ALA A 32 -6.38 -1.44 -0.21
N ASN A 33 -5.85 -1.18 -1.42
CA ASN A 33 -4.45 -1.37 -1.71
C ASN A 33 -3.60 -0.39 -0.87
N PRO A 34 -2.63 -0.88 -0.07
CA PRO A 34 -1.83 -0.02 0.81
C PRO A 34 -1.13 1.12 0.07
N ALA A 35 -0.60 0.83 -1.11
CA ALA A 35 0.13 1.83 -1.88
C ALA A 35 -0.78 2.92 -2.44
N SER A 36 -1.95 2.54 -2.94
CA SER A 36 -2.98 3.48 -3.39
C SER A 36 -3.48 4.37 -2.25
N ILE A 37 -3.67 3.79 -1.06
CA ILE A 37 -4.09 4.53 0.14
C ILE A 37 -3.05 5.60 0.51
N ILE A 38 -1.77 5.23 0.58
CA ILE A 38 -0.69 6.16 0.93
C ILE A 38 -0.59 7.28 -0.11
N ARG A 39 -0.52 6.96 -1.41
CA ARG A 39 -0.46 7.99 -2.48
C ARG A 39 -1.65 8.94 -2.49
N ARG A 40 -2.83 8.46 -2.08
CA ARG A 40 -4.05 9.27 -2.04
C ARG A 40 -4.04 10.27 -0.89
N HIS A 41 -3.55 9.86 0.29
CA HIS A 41 -3.69 10.66 1.51
C HIS A 41 -2.39 11.34 1.95
N VAL A 42 -1.23 10.87 1.52
CA VAL A 42 0.07 11.38 1.95
C VAL A 42 0.78 12.07 0.79
N ARG A 43 1.23 13.31 1.01
CA ARG A 43 2.01 14.08 0.03
C ARG A 43 3.04 14.93 0.74
N LEU A 44 4.20 15.12 0.11
CA LEU A 44 5.20 16.07 0.56
C LEU A 44 5.24 17.25 -0.41
N ASP A 45 4.72 18.39 0.02
CA ASP A 45 4.74 19.64 -0.74
C ASP A 45 5.87 20.51 -0.18
N HIS A 46 7.02 20.55 -0.85
CA HIS A 46 8.24 21.19 -0.37
C HIS A 46 8.64 20.65 1.02
N ASP A 47 8.56 21.50 2.05
CA ASP A 47 8.86 21.18 3.44
C ASP A 47 7.58 20.95 4.26
N THR A 48 6.43 20.67 3.63
CA THR A 48 5.18 20.38 4.36
C THR A 48 4.67 18.99 4.02
N LEU A 49 4.67 18.10 5.00
CA LEU A 49 4.01 16.80 4.92
C LEU A 49 2.52 16.98 5.12
N ARG A 50 1.73 16.56 4.14
CA ARG A 50 0.27 16.54 4.19
C ARG A 50 -0.23 15.12 4.35
N VAL A 51 -1.13 14.95 5.31
CA VAL A 51 -1.83 13.69 5.57
C VAL A 51 -3.32 14.00 5.63
N ASP A 52 -4.03 13.70 4.55
CA ASP A 52 -5.42 14.12 4.31
C ASP A 52 -5.58 15.63 4.55
N LYS A 53 -6.32 16.04 5.59
CA LYS A 53 -6.54 17.45 5.94
C LYS A 53 -5.49 18.01 6.90
N LEU A 54 -4.59 17.18 7.40
CA LEU A 54 -3.53 17.58 8.32
C LEU A 54 -2.29 18.03 7.55
N SER A 55 -1.63 19.07 8.06
CA SER A 55 -0.41 19.61 7.47
C SER A 55 0.65 19.78 8.55
N PHE A 56 1.84 19.26 8.28
CA PHE A 56 2.97 19.25 9.20
C PHE A 56 4.17 19.90 8.50
N PRO A 57 4.54 21.14 8.86
CA PRO A 57 5.78 21.73 8.38
C PRO A 57 6.97 20.98 8.96
N LEU A 58 7.77 20.38 8.10
CA LEU A 58 9.00 19.66 8.42
C LEU A 58 10.18 20.62 8.29
N LYS A 59 10.78 20.99 9.43
CA LYS A 59 12.01 21.78 9.42
C LYS A 59 13.16 20.93 8.88
N ARG A 60 14.18 21.58 8.32
CA ARG A 60 15.35 20.89 7.73
C ARG A 60 16.25 20.21 8.77
N ASP A 61 16.21 20.67 10.01
CA ASP A 61 16.97 20.17 11.14
C ASP A 61 16.18 19.14 11.99
N GLN A 62 14.93 18.87 11.62
CA GLN A 62 14.09 17.93 12.34
C GLN A 62 14.36 16.51 11.85
N ARG A 63 14.69 15.62 12.79
CA ARG A 63 14.77 14.20 12.50
C ARG A 63 13.38 13.62 12.26
N LEU A 64 13.25 12.82 11.21
CA LEU A 64 12.03 12.16 10.79
C LEU A 64 12.23 10.65 10.79
N PHE A 65 11.40 9.96 11.56
CA PHE A 65 11.47 8.51 11.71
C PHE A 65 10.21 7.84 11.19
N VAL A 66 10.35 6.66 10.59
CA VAL A 66 9.22 5.88 10.08
C VAL A 66 9.10 4.56 10.86
N PHE A 67 7.95 4.36 11.51
CA PHE A 67 7.65 3.13 12.22
C PHE A 67 6.37 2.51 11.67
N GLY A 68 6.37 1.19 11.50
CA GLY A 68 5.20 0.45 11.03
C GLY A 68 5.09 -0.93 11.66
N ALA A 69 3.86 -1.39 11.85
CA ALA A 69 3.60 -2.75 12.29
C ALA A 69 2.33 -3.30 11.62
N GLY A 70 2.37 -4.55 11.19
CA GLY A 70 1.21 -5.26 10.64
C GLY A 70 1.47 -5.88 9.26
N LYS A 71 0.46 -6.56 8.72
CA LYS A 71 0.59 -7.27 7.43
C LYS A 71 0.86 -6.33 6.26
N ALA A 72 0.17 -5.19 6.25
CA ALA A 72 0.26 -4.22 5.16
C ALA A 72 1.39 -3.19 5.33
N SER A 73 2.00 -3.10 6.52
CA SER A 73 2.93 -2.01 6.85
C SER A 73 4.18 -2.01 5.99
N GLY A 74 4.67 -3.17 5.54
CA GLY A 74 5.80 -3.23 4.61
C GLY A 74 5.53 -2.46 3.31
N TYR A 75 4.39 -2.72 2.66
CA TYR A 75 3.99 -2.00 1.45
C TYR A 75 3.64 -0.53 1.71
N MET A 76 3.07 -0.20 2.88
CA MET A 76 2.81 1.20 3.23
C MET A 76 4.12 1.97 3.41
N ALA A 77 5.08 1.38 4.12
CA ALA A 77 6.38 1.99 4.36
C ALA A 77 7.17 2.19 3.07
N GLU A 78 7.12 1.23 2.15
CA GLU A 78 7.74 1.38 0.83
C GLU A 78 7.21 2.62 0.08
N GLU A 79 5.91 2.89 0.10
CA GLU A 79 5.39 4.12 -0.51
C GLU A 79 5.74 5.39 0.28
N ILE A 80 5.81 5.31 1.61
CA ILE A 80 6.26 6.43 2.44
C ILE A 80 7.72 6.79 2.13
N GLU A 81 8.60 5.79 1.97
CA GLU A 81 9.98 5.99 1.53
C GLU A 81 10.05 6.65 0.16
N ARG A 82 9.19 6.26 -0.78
CA ARG A 82 9.13 6.91 -2.11
C ARG A 82 8.68 8.37 -2.04
N ILE A 83 7.79 8.72 -1.10
CA ILE A 83 7.26 10.09 -0.95
C ILE A 83 8.27 11.00 -0.22
N LEU A 84 8.88 10.50 0.86
CA LEU A 84 9.72 11.30 1.75
C LEU A 84 11.20 11.23 1.38
N GLY A 85 11.66 10.13 0.80
CA GLY A 85 13.03 9.93 0.35
C GLY A 85 14.05 10.20 1.46
N GLU A 86 15.08 10.97 1.12
CA GLU A 86 16.19 11.37 2.00
C GLU A 86 15.76 12.20 3.22
N ARG A 87 14.48 12.58 3.32
CA ARG A 87 13.95 13.22 4.53
C ARG A 87 13.82 12.26 5.69
N ILE A 88 13.79 10.95 5.46
CA ILE A 88 13.72 9.94 6.52
C ILE A 88 15.14 9.70 7.04
N ASP A 89 15.31 9.88 8.35
CA ASP A 89 16.58 9.62 9.02
C ASP A 89 16.80 8.13 9.31
N ASP A 90 15.76 7.44 9.78
CA ASP A 90 15.82 6.06 10.26
C ASP A 90 14.39 5.51 10.48
N GLY A 91 14.25 4.20 10.70
CA GLY A 91 12.96 3.57 10.95
C GLY A 91 13.02 2.06 11.13
N PHE A 92 11.86 1.46 11.37
CA PHE A 92 11.71 0.01 11.22
C PHE A 92 10.26 -0.38 10.98
N VAL A 93 10.07 -1.52 10.33
CA VAL A 93 8.74 -2.06 10.03
C VAL A 93 8.65 -3.53 10.40
N ILE A 94 7.70 -3.86 11.26
CA ILE A 94 7.45 -5.22 11.73
C ILE A 94 6.33 -5.84 10.90
N ILE A 95 6.68 -6.86 10.11
CA ILE A 95 5.75 -7.64 9.31
C ILE A 95 5.81 -9.13 9.67
N PRO A 96 4.73 -9.89 9.43
CA PRO A 96 4.80 -11.35 9.54
C PRO A 96 5.87 -11.95 8.64
N ASP A 97 6.51 -13.01 9.13
CA ASP A 97 7.60 -13.69 8.45
C ASP A 97 7.31 -14.11 7.01
N TYR A 98 6.07 -14.52 6.71
CA TYR A 98 5.66 -14.95 5.37
C TYR A 98 5.51 -13.80 4.37
N LEU A 99 5.55 -12.55 4.83
CA LEU A 99 5.57 -11.35 3.99
C LEU A 99 6.97 -10.76 3.85
N ARG A 100 7.99 -11.35 4.50
CA ARG A 100 9.37 -10.88 4.33
C ARG A 100 9.77 -10.95 2.85
N PRO A 101 10.27 -9.85 2.27
CA PRO A 101 10.77 -9.87 0.91
C PRO A 101 11.84 -10.95 0.81
N ARG A 102 11.73 -11.85 -0.18
CA ARG A 102 12.85 -12.75 -0.49
C ARG A 102 14.00 -11.88 -0.99
N PRO A 103 15.23 -12.00 -0.45
CA PRO A 103 16.35 -11.19 -0.89
C PRO A 103 16.59 -11.42 -2.39
N ARG A 104 16.27 -10.42 -3.20
CA ARG A 104 16.60 -10.38 -4.63
C ARG A 104 17.94 -9.65 -4.78
N GLY A 105 19.04 -10.38 -4.61
CA GLY A 105 20.39 -9.83 -4.76
C GLY A 105 20.78 -8.81 -3.69
N HIS A 106 22.02 -8.31 -3.78
CA HIS A 106 22.74 -7.39 -2.87
C HIS A 106 22.10 -5.99 -2.73
N ARG A 107 20.80 -5.91 -2.45
CA ARG A 107 20.17 -4.71 -1.88
C ARG A 107 19.37 -5.18 -0.70
N THR A 108 20.09 -5.37 0.40
CA THR A 108 19.53 -5.28 1.73
C THR A 108 18.85 -3.91 1.84
N CYS A 109 17.57 -3.92 2.21
CA CYS A 109 16.97 -2.75 2.86
C CYS A 109 17.67 -2.68 4.22
N ASP A 110 18.82 -2.01 4.23
CA ASP A 110 19.54 -1.71 5.46
C ASP A 110 18.76 -0.60 6.16
N TRP A 111 18.13 -0.98 7.27
CA TRP A 111 17.58 -0.07 8.27
C TRP A 111 18.74 0.46 9.12
#